data_AF-M7SKL3-F1
#
_entry.id   AF-M7SKL3-F1
#
_cell.length_a   1.000
_cell.length_b   1.000
_cell.length_c   1.000
_cell.angle_alpha   90.00
_cell.angle_beta   90.00
_cell.angle_gamma   90.00
#
_symmetry.space_group_name_H-M   'P 1'
#
loop_
_entity.id
_entity.type
_entity.pdbx_description
1 polymer ?
#
loop_
_entity_poly.entity_id
_entity_poly.type
_entity_poly.pdbx_seq_one_letter_code
_entity_poly.pdbx_strand_id
1 'polypeptide(L)'
;MCLGLHKICSLTRPPRLDDVFVVVKTGANEALEKLPVHLRTTLPCIPHYGIWSDLEDDISGHHISDALDEINPEIVANHPDFEYYRQLREEGTGAFSNEQLTAWAGAQNTAMGRDSPGWKLDKWKFLPLVEKAYRQRPEARWFVLVECDTFVIWRNLLAWLSTLDASQPLYLGHEMQTGDVVFAYGGAGIVMSNAAVQKLVEHRASPNKLLRHGDVFRHFVFPKLQAEIEDWDNESEDEYHDIKGAGSLEDCRRVCESQLECVQFSLTRQSCRTSNIVKLGREHRYRYEPKGLQSASSAYTKGKPGAREQLLNRSHTLISSLELPSEAIQRMGWAEPERAAHCRIAVELKLFETLKDAETQGISAKELAAKAGADEVLIGRIMKHFTAMHIVGEINEDTYVATDLSNALTEPKYCDGIMYSYMSAYRTGKSSWADPGFYPVSERLFDGFDSSVSELLPVDVGGGMGHDPVELKEKYPKLPGKLMLQDRPEVISTLSSRRQCK
;
A
#
# COMPACT_ATOMS: atom_id res chain seq x y z
N MET A 1 51.31 13.45 18.86
CA MET A 1 51.07 12.72 17.60
C MET A 1 49.63 12.98 17.20
N CYS A 2 49.37 13.99 16.36
CA CYS A 2 48.03 14.19 15.80
C CYS A 2 47.79 13.11 14.74
N LEU A 3 47.00 12.10 15.07
CA LEU A 3 46.42 11.23 14.05
C LEU A 3 45.59 12.14 13.13
N GLY A 4 45.89 12.16 11.83
CA GLY A 4 45.06 12.90 10.86
C GLY A 4 43.61 12.44 10.95
N LEU A 5 42.65 13.33 10.69
CA LEU A 5 41.21 13.05 10.82
C LEU A 5 40.79 11.74 10.14
N HIS A 6 41.36 11.43 8.97
CA HIS A 6 41.14 10.16 8.26
C HIS A 6 41.48 8.92 9.10
N LYS A 7 42.58 8.97 9.87
CA LYS A 7 43.06 7.87 10.70
C LYS A 7 42.22 7.71 11.98
N ILE A 8 41.62 8.80 12.46
CA ILE A 8 40.64 8.77 13.54
C ILE A 8 39.33 8.14 13.05
N CYS A 9 38.80 8.60 11.91
CA CYS A 9 37.59 8.04 11.32
C CYS A 9 37.70 6.54 11.03
N SER A 10 38.86 6.04 10.56
CA SER A 10 39.06 4.61 10.30
C SER A 10 39.13 3.74 11.57
N LEU A 11 39.58 4.30 12.70
CA LEU A 11 39.73 3.58 13.97
C LEU A 11 38.47 3.65 14.85
N THR A 12 37.62 4.67 14.65
CA THR A 12 36.44 4.91 15.50
C THR A 12 35.13 4.96 14.72
N ARG A 13 35.10 4.47 13.46
CA ARG A 13 33.88 4.43 12.64
C ARG A 13 32.78 3.65 13.39
N PRO A 14 31.58 4.22 13.58
CA PRO A 14 30.45 3.47 14.10
C PRO A 14 30.16 2.25 13.20
N PRO A 15 29.84 1.07 13.76
CA PRO A 15 29.36 -0.05 12.98
C PRO A 15 28.16 0.37 12.12
N ARG A 16 28.05 -0.13 10.88
CA ARG A 16 26.93 0.09 9.95
C ARG A 16 26.82 1.49 9.33
N LEU A 17 27.82 2.36 9.46
CA LEU A 17 27.82 3.64 8.74
C LEU A 17 27.86 3.44 7.20
N ASP A 18 28.37 2.32 6.71
CA ASP A 18 28.39 1.96 5.27
C ASP A 18 26.98 1.63 4.71
N ASP A 19 26.00 1.38 5.59
CA ASP A 19 24.60 1.14 5.23
C ASP A 19 23.82 2.44 4.94
N VAL A 20 24.43 3.59 5.20
CA VAL A 20 23.78 4.91 5.13
C VAL A 20 24.32 5.71 3.96
N PHE A 21 23.42 6.35 3.21
CA PHE A 21 23.75 7.41 2.26
C PHE A 21 23.30 8.77 2.82
N VAL A 22 24.20 9.73 2.93
CA VAL A 22 23.91 11.06 3.47
C VAL A 22 23.68 12.07 2.34
N VAL A 23 22.53 12.74 2.37
CA VAL A 23 22.16 13.77 1.39
C VAL A 23 22.31 15.12 2.07
N VAL A 24 23.32 15.90 1.67
CA VAL A 24 23.53 17.26 2.17
C VAL A 24 22.88 18.24 1.20
N LYS A 25 21.85 18.96 1.67
CA LYS A 25 21.15 20.00 0.90
C LYS A 25 21.54 21.38 1.43
N THR A 26 21.73 22.34 0.53
CA THR A 26 21.98 23.76 0.90
C THR A 26 21.46 24.74 -0.15
N GLY A 27 21.38 26.03 0.19
CA GLY A 27 21.21 27.11 -0.80
C GLY A 27 22.55 27.73 -1.20
N ALA A 28 22.69 28.18 -2.44
CA ALA A 28 23.93 28.72 -3.00
C ALA A 28 24.47 29.89 -2.17
N ASN A 29 23.58 30.75 -1.69
CA ASN A 29 23.93 31.94 -0.92
C ASN A 29 24.38 31.67 0.52
N GLU A 30 24.18 30.46 1.04
CA GLU A 30 24.64 30.06 2.38
C GLU A 30 25.66 28.92 2.34
N ALA A 31 25.85 28.28 1.19
CA ALA A 31 26.75 27.14 1.01
C ALA A 31 28.19 27.50 1.39
N LEU A 32 28.69 28.66 0.96
CA LEU A 32 30.06 29.11 1.28
C LEU A 32 30.30 29.30 2.78
N GLU A 33 29.27 29.68 3.54
CA GLU A 33 29.38 29.90 4.99
C GLU A 33 29.19 28.60 5.77
N LYS A 34 28.14 27.84 5.45
CA LYS A 34 27.68 26.71 6.29
C LYS A 34 28.29 25.36 5.88
N LEU A 35 28.46 25.10 4.58
CA LEU A 35 28.95 23.80 4.09
C LEU A 35 30.37 23.44 4.56
N PRO A 36 31.34 24.37 4.63
CA PRO A 36 32.70 24.04 5.08
C PRO A 36 32.80 23.49 6.52
N VAL A 37 31.77 23.69 7.34
CA VAL A 37 31.70 23.05 8.66
C VAL A 37 31.57 21.54 8.47
N HIS A 38 30.57 21.08 7.72
CA HIS A 38 30.33 19.66 7.45
C HIS A 38 31.48 18.97 6.72
N LEU A 39 32.11 19.66 5.76
CA LEU A 39 33.28 19.14 5.03
C LEU A 39 34.47 18.87 5.95
N ARG A 40 34.60 19.60 7.06
CA ARG A 40 35.73 19.47 8.01
C ARG A 40 35.41 18.60 9.21
N THR A 41 34.14 18.41 9.56
CA THR A 41 33.73 17.71 10.78
C THR A 41 33.01 16.40 10.49
N THR A 42 31.92 16.43 9.72
CA THR A 42 30.98 15.32 9.57
C THR A 42 31.34 14.40 8.40
N LEU A 43 31.47 14.97 7.20
CA LEU A 43 31.64 14.21 5.96
C LEU A 43 32.97 13.45 5.85
N PRO A 44 34.10 13.87 6.47
CA PRO A 44 35.34 13.08 6.44
C PRO A 44 35.19 11.65 6.99
N CYS A 45 34.23 11.42 7.89
CA CYS A 45 33.97 10.10 8.45
C CYS A 45 32.82 9.34 7.75
N ILE A 46 32.00 10.02 6.92
CA ILE A 46 30.88 9.41 6.22
C ILE A 46 31.38 8.85 4.88
N PRO A 47 31.24 7.54 4.62
CA PRO A 47 31.78 6.91 3.42
C PRO A 47 30.96 7.23 2.16
N HIS A 48 29.66 7.52 2.30
CA HIS A 48 28.74 7.69 1.18
C HIS A 48 27.86 8.92 1.41
N TYR A 49 28.07 9.94 0.59
CA TYR A 49 27.27 11.15 0.63
C TYR A 49 27.23 11.82 -0.74
N GLY A 50 26.24 12.69 -0.93
CA GLY A 50 26.20 13.67 -2.02
C GLY A 50 25.81 15.04 -1.49
N ILE A 51 26.25 16.08 -2.19
CA ILE A 51 26.00 17.48 -1.83
C ILE A 51 25.27 18.13 -2.99
N TRP A 52 24.15 18.79 -2.68
CA TRP A 52 23.34 19.46 -3.68
C TRP A 52 22.88 20.85 -3.25
N SER A 53 22.75 21.74 -4.23
CA SER A 53 22.26 23.10 -4.02
C SER A 53 21.32 23.58 -5.14
N ASP A 54 20.81 24.81 -5.04
CA ASP A 54 20.10 25.49 -6.15
C ASP A 54 21.05 26.08 -7.20
N LEU A 55 22.35 25.89 -7.05
CA LEU A 55 23.36 26.22 -8.06
C LEU A 55 24.47 25.17 -8.02
N GLU A 56 24.92 24.74 -9.20
CA GLU A 56 26.10 23.88 -9.34
C GLU A 56 27.38 24.69 -9.04
N ASP A 57 28.26 24.16 -8.19
CA ASP A 57 29.48 24.86 -7.75
C ASP A 57 30.56 23.88 -7.25
N ASP A 58 31.76 24.40 -6.99
CA ASP A 58 32.88 23.67 -6.36
C ASP A 58 33.37 24.42 -5.11
N ILE A 59 33.00 23.93 -3.92
CA ILE A 59 33.35 24.57 -2.65
C ILE A 59 34.33 23.71 -1.87
N SER A 60 35.47 24.30 -1.50
CA SER A 60 36.53 23.63 -0.72
C SER A 60 36.96 22.27 -1.32
N GLY A 61 37.05 22.20 -2.66
CA GLY A 61 37.46 21.00 -3.39
C GLY A 61 36.42 19.89 -3.45
N HIS A 62 35.16 20.17 -3.11
CA HIS A 62 34.04 19.25 -3.25
C HIS A 62 33.05 19.80 -4.26
N HIS A 63 32.61 18.95 -5.19
CA HIS A 63 31.61 19.29 -6.18
C HIS A 63 30.21 19.29 -5.55
N ILE A 64 29.43 20.32 -5.84
CA ILE A 64 28.05 20.51 -5.42
C ILE A 64 27.18 20.46 -6.66
N SER A 65 26.30 19.47 -6.75
CA SER A 65 25.45 19.29 -7.91
C SER A 65 24.17 20.12 -7.82
N ASP A 66 23.63 20.53 -8.96
CA ASP A 66 22.33 21.20 -9.01
C ASP A 66 21.20 20.23 -8.62
N ALA A 67 20.35 20.64 -7.68
CA ALA A 67 19.19 19.91 -7.20
C ALA A 67 17.98 20.01 -8.15
N LEU A 68 17.96 21.00 -9.03
CA LEU A 68 16.80 21.46 -9.80
C LEU A 68 16.95 21.30 -11.32
N ASP A 69 18.12 20.84 -11.79
CA ASP A 69 18.48 20.57 -13.19
C ASP A 69 17.54 19.60 -13.93
N GLU A 70 16.87 18.71 -13.19
CA GLU A 70 15.94 17.70 -13.74
C GLU A 70 14.45 18.08 -13.57
N ILE A 71 14.14 19.29 -13.11
CA ILE A 71 12.75 19.79 -13.09
C ILE A 71 12.29 20.09 -14.52
N ASN A 72 11.00 19.84 -14.82
CA ASN A 72 10.42 20.13 -16.14
C ASN A 72 10.79 21.56 -16.60
N PRO A 73 11.47 21.71 -17.74
CA PRO A 73 11.91 23.02 -18.24
C PRO A 73 10.80 24.05 -18.41
N GLU A 74 9.58 23.63 -18.75
CA GLU A 74 8.42 24.54 -18.85
C GLU A 74 8.01 25.11 -17.49
N ILE A 75 8.10 24.30 -16.43
CA ILE A 75 7.85 24.78 -15.05
C ILE A 75 8.95 25.74 -14.65
N VAL A 76 10.21 25.39 -14.91
CA VAL A 76 11.37 26.24 -14.59
C VAL A 76 11.28 27.58 -15.33
N ALA A 77 10.79 27.60 -16.57
CA ALA A 77 10.65 28.83 -17.35
C ALA A 77 9.52 29.74 -16.86
N ASN A 78 8.36 29.18 -16.47
CA ASN A 78 7.13 29.94 -16.30
C ASN A 78 6.69 30.13 -14.84
N HIS A 79 7.12 29.27 -13.92
CA HIS A 79 6.65 29.32 -12.54
C HIS A 79 7.39 30.42 -11.74
N PRO A 80 6.68 31.24 -10.93
CA PRO A 80 7.27 32.37 -10.21
C PRO A 80 8.33 31.97 -9.18
N ASP A 81 8.17 30.82 -8.51
CA ASP A 81 9.18 30.33 -7.56
C ASP A 81 10.58 30.14 -8.17
N PHE A 82 10.67 29.96 -9.50
CA PHE A 82 11.94 29.75 -10.20
C PHE A 82 12.58 31.07 -10.67
N GLU A 83 11.99 32.25 -10.42
CA GLU A 83 12.61 33.55 -10.74
C GLU A 83 13.99 33.67 -10.11
N TYR A 84 14.09 33.35 -8.82
CA TYR A 84 15.35 33.36 -8.08
C TYR A 84 16.37 32.35 -8.64
N TYR A 85 15.93 31.14 -9.00
CA TYR A 85 16.79 30.11 -9.58
C TYR A 85 17.32 30.50 -10.97
N ARG A 86 16.47 31.09 -11.82
CA ARG A 86 16.89 31.57 -13.15
C ARG A 86 17.97 32.65 -13.02
N GLN A 87 17.79 33.59 -12.09
CA GLN A 87 18.78 34.62 -11.84
C GLN A 87 20.09 34.04 -11.27
N LEU A 88 20.03 33.08 -10.33
CA LEU A 88 21.22 32.36 -9.85
C LEU A 88 21.99 31.68 -10.97
N ARG A 89 21.31 31.06 -11.93
CA ARG A 89 21.96 30.39 -13.06
C ARG A 89 22.63 31.35 -14.04
N GLU A 90 22.09 32.55 -14.20
CA GLU A 90 22.62 33.57 -15.11
C GLU A 90 23.78 34.34 -14.49
N GLU A 91 23.67 34.71 -13.21
CA GLU A 91 24.57 35.65 -12.54
C GLU A 91 25.46 34.99 -11.46
N GLY A 92 25.25 33.70 -11.17
CA GLY A 92 26.01 32.93 -10.19
C GLY A 92 25.74 33.34 -8.74
N THR A 93 26.69 33.06 -7.84
CA THR A 93 26.60 33.44 -6.42
C THR A 93 26.62 34.96 -6.16
N GLY A 94 26.90 35.75 -7.20
CA GLY A 94 26.85 37.22 -7.17
C GLY A 94 25.50 37.82 -7.58
N ALA A 95 24.48 36.99 -7.86
CA ALA A 95 23.18 37.41 -8.39
C ALA A 95 22.41 38.41 -7.51
N PHE A 96 22.71 38.46 -6.21
CA PHE A 96 21.93 39.26 -5.25
C PHE A 96 22.82 40.12 -4.37
N SER A 97 22.35 41.33 -4.06
CA SER A 97 23.07 42.25 -3.18
C SER A 97 23.02 41.78 -1.72
N ASN A 98 24.03 42.17 -0.94
CA ASN A 98 24.06 41.90 0.50
C ASN A 98 22.82 42.43 1.24
N GLU A 99 22.23 43.53 0.76
CA GLU A 99 20.99 44.10 1.31
C GLU A 99 19.81 43.16 1.09
N GLN A 100 19.67 42.59 -0.11
CA GLN A 100 18.63 41.59 -0.42
C GLN A 100 18.82 40.33 0.42
N LEU A 101 20.04 39.80 0.48
CA LEU A 101 20.36 38.60 1.27
C LEU A 101 20.07 38.81 2.76
N THR A 102 20.43 39.97 3.32
CA THR A 102 20.16 40.32 4.72
C THR A 102 18.66 40.47 4.97
N ALA A 103 17.92 41.11 4.05
CA ALA A 103 16.47 41.24 4.15
C ALA A 103 15.78 39.87 4.15
N TRP A 104 16.22 38.93 3.30
CA TRP A 104 15.67 37.58 3.25
C TRP A 104 16.05 36.73 4.47
N ALA A 105 17.28 36.85 4.98
CA ALA A 105 17.70 36.18 6.20
C ALA A 105 16.89 36.65 7.43
N GLY A 106 16.52 37.93 7.46
CA GLY A 106 15.69 38.56 8.49
C GLY A 106 14.17 38.53 8.21
N ALA A 107 13.72 37.92 7.12
CA ALA A 107 12.31 37.87 6.76
C ALA A 107 11.49 37.15 7.85
N GLN A 108 10.32 37.71 8.16
CA GLN A 108 9.43 37.14 9.18
C GLN A 108 8.95 35.75 8.76
N ASN A 109 8.86 34.86 9.76
CA ASN A 109 8.21 33.57 9.57
C ASN A 109 6.70 33.80 9.49
N THR A 110 6.09 33.33 8.41
CA THR A 110 4.63 33.30 8.25
C THR A 110 4.10 31.90 8.60
N ALA A 111 2.77 31.74 8.64
CA ALA A 111 2.14 30.42 8.77
C ALA A 111 2.49 29.46 7.62
N MET A 112 2.99 29.97 6.49
CA MET A 112 3.46 29.18 5.35
C MET A 112 4.99 29.13 5.25
N GLY A 113 5.72 29.46 6.32
CA GLY A 113 7.18 29.50 6.34
C GLY A 113 7.76 30.89 6.10
N ARG A 114 9.09 30.96 5.92
CA ARG A 114 9.81 32.23 5.73
C ARG A 114 9.51 32.80 4.35
N ASP A 115 9.11 34.06 4.29
CA ASP A 115 8.85 34.74 3.01
C ASP A 115 10.15 35.20 2.36
N SER A 116 10.90 34.24 1.81
CA SER A 116 12.12 34.49 1.03
C SER A 116 12.13 33.65 -0.25
N PRO A 117 12.75 34.12 -1.34
CA PRO A 117 12.77 33.39 -2.61
C PRO A 117 13.44 32.01 -2.50
N GLY A 118 14.58 31.93 -1.80
CA GLY A 118 15.28 30.66 -1.56
C GLY A 118 14.43 29.65 -0.79
N TRP A 119 13.70 30.10 0.24
CA TRP A 119 12.82 29.21 1.01
C TRP A 119 11.63 28.71 0.17
N LYS A 120 11.05 29.56 -0.69
CA LYS A 120 9.97 29.16 -1.61
C LYS A 120 10.44 28.12 -2.64
N LEU A 121 11.68 28.28 -3.12
CA LEU A 121 12.30 27.35 -4.06
C LEU A 121 12.59 25.99 -3.42
N ASP A 122 12.87 25.97 -2.12
CA ASP A 122 13.36 24.80 -1.40
C ASP A 122 12.41 23.58 -1.45
N LYS A 123 11.10 23.81 -1.56
CA LYS A 123 10.08 22.76 -1.75
C LYS A 123 10.29 21.92 -3.02
N TRP A 124 10.96 22.48 -4.03
CA TRP A 124 11.24 21.80 -5.29
C TRP A 124 12.47 20.90 -5.22
N LYS A 125 13.34 21.06 -4.21
CA LYS A 125 14.59 20.30 -4.09
C LYS A 125 14.39 18.91 -3.49
N PHE A 126 13.52 18.76 -2.48
CA PHE A 126 13.46 17.54 -1.66
C PHE A 126 13.30 16.23 -2.44
N LEU A 127 12.28 16.16 -3.30
CA LEU A 127 11.96 14.91 -3.99
C LEU A 127 12.99 14.54 -5.08
N PRO A 128 13.45 15.48 -5.95
CA PRO A 128 14.58 15.21 -6.84
C PRO A 128 15.83 14.72 -6.12
N LEU A 129 16.15 15.29 -4.96
CA LEU A 129 17.34 14.90 -4.20
C LEU A 129 17.28 13.45 -3.71
N VAL A 130 16.13 13.01 -3.22
CA VAL A 130 15.93 11.60 -2.82
C VAL A 130 16.15 10.67 -4.01
N GLU A 131 15.63 11.03 -5.18
CA GLU A 131 15.79 10.25 -6.41
C GLU A 131 17.22 10.24 -6.94
N LYS A 132 17.93 11.37 -6.91
CA LYS A 132 19.35 11.47 -7.26
C LYS A 132 20.22 10.65 -6.30
N ALA A 133 19.96 10.72 -5.00
CA ALA A 133 20.65 9.92 -3.98
C ALA A 133 20.44 8.42 -4.19
N TYR A 134 19.19 8.01 -4.48
CA TYR A 134 18.87 6.60 -4.77
C TYR A 134 19.61 6.09 -6.01
N ARG A 135 19.70 6.89 -7.08
CA ARG A 135 20.48 6.53 -8.28
C ARG A 135 21.96 6.36 -7.99
N GLN A 136 22.53 7.16 -7.09
CA GLN A 136 23.95 7.04 -6.72
C GLN A 136 24.23 5.80 -5.86
N ARG A 137 23.29 5.39 -5.02
CA ARG A 137 23.47 4.24 -4.11
C ARG A 137 22.17 3.48 -3.81
N PRO A 138 21.65 2.70 -4.78
CA PRO A 138 20.38 1.99 -4.62
C PRO A 138 20.44 0.90 -3.54
N GLU A 139 21.64 0.45 -3.16
CA GLU A 139 21.88 -0.57 -2.14
C GLU A 139 21.91 -0.03 -0.69
N ALA A 140 21.91 1.30 -0.50
CA ALA A 140 21.91 1.89 0.83
C ALA A 140 20.64 1.50 1.61
N ARG A 141 20.78 1.02 2.85
CA ARG A 141 19.62 0.67 3.69
C ARG A 141 18.86 1.91 4.15
N TRP A 142 19.58 3.01 4.36
CA TRP A 142 19.03 4.26 4.88
C TRP A 142 19.56 5.47 4.11
N PHE A 143 18.66 6.42 3.84
CA PHE A 143 18.96 7.72 3.28
C PHE A 143 18.71 8.77 4.36
N VAL A 144 19.75 9.53 4.72
CA VAL A 144 19.68 10.56 5.77
C VAL A 144 19.87 11.92 5.12
N LEU A 145 18.79 12.67 5.00
CA LEU A 145 18.78 14.01 4.45
C LEU A 145 19.07 15.01 5.57
N VAL A 146 20.04 15.88 5.35
CA VAL A 146 20.47 16.93 6.26
C VAL A 146 20.63 18.25 5.52
N GLU A 147 20.36 19.35 6.19
CA GLU A 147 20.70 20.69 5.73
C GLU A 147 22.04 21.12 6.34
N CYS A 148 22.66 22.17 5.81
CA CYS A 148 23.95 22.62 6.35
C CYS A 148 23.88 23.15 7.80
N ASP A 149 22.70 23.44 8.32
CA ASP A 149 22.46 23.76 9.74
C ASP A 149 21.85 22.59 10.55
N THR A 150 21.72 21.40 9.96
CA THR A 150 21.35 20.18 10.70
C THR A 150 22.57 19.53 11.35
N PHE A 151 22.51 19.24 12.65
CA PHE A 151 23.54 18.48 13.36
C PHE A 151 23.02 17.10 13.80
N VAL A 152 23.74 16.03 13.45
CA VAL A 152 23.34 14.65 13.73
C VAL A 152 24.31 13.98 14.70
N ILE A 153 23.79 13.40 15.79
CA ILE A 153 24.55 12.53 16.69
C ILE A 153 24.57 11.11 16.10
N TRP A 154 25.52 10.84 15.20
CA TRP A 154 25.55 9.62 14.38
C TRP A 154 25.53 8.31 15.18
N ARG A 155 26.20 8.25 16.34
CA ARG A 155 26.19 7.04 17.18
C ARG A 155 24.78 6.72 17.67
N ASN A 156 24.02 7.72 18.09
CA ASN A 156 22.66 7.55 18.58
C ASN A 156 21.73 7.19 17.42
N LEU A 157 21.85 7.89 16.29
CA LEU A 157 21.04 7.60 15.11
C LEU A 157 21.26 6.17 14.61
N LEU A 158 22.51 5.72 14.48
CA LEU A 158 22.82 4.36 14.01
C LEU A 158 22.40 3.29 15.00
N ALA A 159 22.56 3.53 16.32
CA ALA A 159 22.05 2.62 17.34
C ALA A 159 20.53 2.47 17.25
N TRP A 160 19.81 3.58 17.05
CA TRP A 160 18.36 3.54 16.87
C TRP A 160 17.95 2.87 15.55
N LEU A 161 18.55 3.24 14.42
CA LEU A 161 18.29 2.60 13.13
C LEU A 161 18.58 1.09 13.13
N SER A 162 19.48 0.63 14.02
CA SER A 162 19.78 -0.79 14.16
C SER A 162 18.62 -1.62 14.71
N THR A 163 17.63 -0.98 15.37
CA THR A 163 16.41 -1.62 15.88
C THR A 163 15.28 -1.63 14.86
N LEU A 164 15.46 -0.97 13.71
CA LEU A 164 14.44 -0.78 12.69
C LEU A 164 14.68 -1.64 11.44
N ASP A 165 13.60 -2.12 10.83
CA ASP A 165 13.64 -2.87 9.57
C ASP A 165 13.57 -1.94 8.36
N ALA A 166 14.70 -1.77 7.68
CA ALA A 166 14.82 -0.97 6.45
C ALA A 166 14.05 -1.54 5.24
N SER A 167 13.56 -2.79 5.32
CA SER A 167 12.66 -3.36 4.29
C SER A 167 11.24 -2.81 4.38
N GLN A 168 10.88 -2.20 5.52
CA GLN A 168 9.61 -1.50 5.68
C GLN A 168 9.72 -0.07 5.15
N PRO A 169 8.65 0.48 4.54
CA PRO A 169 8.64 1.87 4.09
C PRO A 169 8.52 2.80 5.31
N LEU A 170 9.67 3.22 5.83
CA LEU A 170 9.84 4.13 6.95
C LEU A 170 10.33 5.51 6.47
N TYR A 171 9.72 6.54 7.05
CA TYR A 171 10.02 7.96 6.84
C TYR A 171 9.96 8.63 8.21
N LEU A 172 11.09 9.11 8.68
CA LEU A 172 11.31 9.51 10.07
C LEU A 172 11.86 10.94 10.08
N GLY A 173 11.40 11.76 11.02
CA GLY A 173 11.87 13.13 11.19
C GLY A 173 10.95 13.92 12.10
N HIS A 174 11.34 15.16 12.43
CA HIS A 174 10.53 16.04 13.27
C HIS A 174 9.24 16.43 12.54
N GLU A 175 8.07 16.29 13.18
CA GLU A 175 6.80 16.64 12.55
C GLU A 175 6.67 18.16 12.30
N MET A 176 6.09 18.51 11.15
CA MET A 176 5.70 19.86 10.79
C MET A 176 4.33 19.81 10.13
N GLN A 177 3.49 20.80 10.41
CA GLN A 177 2.17 20.89 9.81
C GLN A 177 2.04 22.17 8.98
N THR A 178 1.42 22.05 7.80
CA THR A 178 1.02 23.18 6.96
C THR A 178 -0.38 22.90 6.43
N GLY A 179 -1.37 23.66 6.89
CA GLY A 179 -2.78 23.37 6.63
C GLY A 179 -3.19 22.01 7.22
N ASP A 180 -3.72 21.13 6.37
CA ASP A 180 -4.10 19.75 6.67
C ASP A 180 -2.99 18.73 6.32
N VAL A 181 -1.79 19.21 6.01
CA VAL A 181 -0.62 18.38 5.64
C VAL A 181 0.31 18.30 6.85
N VAL A 182 0.60 17.10 7.32
CA VAL A 182 1.75 16.86 8.22
C VAL A 182 2.88 16.25 7.38
N PHE A 183 4.14 16.57 7.68
CA PHE A 183 5.33 16.04 7.01
C PHE A 183 6.58 16.25 7.88
N ALA A 184 7.71 15.61 7.55
CA ALA A 184 8.95 15.83 8.29
C ALA A 184 9.61 17.17 7.95
N TYR A 185 10.01 17.93 8.96
CA TYR A 185 10.68 19.21 8.83
C TYR A 185 12.10 19.03 8.30
N GLY A 186 12.40 19.65 7.15
CA GLY A 186 13.70 19.54 6.48
C GLY A 186 14.90 19.91 7.34
N GLY A 187 14.84 21.06 8.03
CA GLY A 187 15.95 21.56 8.85
C GLY A 187 16.31 20.68 10.05
N ALA A 188 15.37 19.83 10.53
CA ALA A 188 15.65 18.85 11.58
C ALA A 188 16.29 17.55 11.07
N GLY A 189 16.39 17.40 9.74
CA GLY A 189 16.81 16.19 9.08
C GLY A 189 15.67 15.17 8.89
N ILE A 190 15.81 14.37 7.84
CA ILE A 190 14.83 13.34 7.46
C ILE A 190 15.58 12.04 7.23
N VAL A 191 15.06 10.94 7.77
CA VAL A 191 15.60 9.59 7.55
C VAL A 191 14.57 8.77 6.79
N MET A 192 14.99 8.21 5.67
CA MET A 192 14.17 7.33 4.85
C MET A 192 14.82 5.95 4.73
N SER A 193 14.03 4.91 4.97
CA SER A 193 14.41 3.53 4.61
C SER A 193 14.55 3.36 3.10
N ASN A 194 15.34 2.38 2.66
CA ASN A 194 15.43 2.00 1.25
C ASN A 194 14.06 1.72 0.63
N ALA A 195 13.21 0.95 1.32
CA ALA A 195 11.87 0.62 0.82
C ALA A 195 10.95 1.85 0.67
N ALA A 196 11.10 2.88 1.52
CA ALA A 196 10.36 4.13 1.35
C ALA A 196 10.86 4.93 0.14
N VAL A 197 12.18 5.00 -0.05
CA VAL A 197 12.79 5.68 -1.20
C VAL A 197 12.44 4.99 -2.51
N GLN A 198 12.51 3.66 -2.57
CA GLN A 198 12.13 2.89 -3.74
C GLN A 198 10.68 3.18 -4.16
N LYS A 199 9.74 3.15 -3.20
CA LYS A 199 8.33 3.49 -3.46
C LYS A 199 8.17 4.92 -3.98
N LEU A 200 8.94 5.87 -3.43
CA LEU A 200 8.92 7.26 -3.87
C LEU A 200 9.41 7.39 -5.32
N VAL A 201 10.50 6.73 -5.68
CA VAL A 201 11.07 6.74 -7.03
C VAL A 201 10.12 6.07 -8.03
N GLU A 202 9.60 4.89 -7.71
CA GLU A 202 8.59 4.19 -8.53
C GLU A 202 7.33 5.04 -8.75
N HIS A 203 6.89 5.75 -7.71
CA HIS A 203 5.71 6.61 -7.81
C HIS A 203 5.99 7.87 -8.66
N ARG A 204 7.20 8.44 -8.59
CA ARG A 204 7.62 9.58 -9.44
C ARG A 204 7.78 9.18 -10.90
N ALA A 205 8.18 7.94 -11.17
CA ALA A 205 8.29 7.41 -12.52
C ALA A 205 6.93 7.15 -13.20
N SER A 206 5.82 7.16 -12.45
CA SER A 206 4.48 6.94 -12.99
C SER A 206 3.96 8.18 -13.73
N PRO A 207 3.60 8.09 -15.02
CA PRO A 207 3.08 9.24 -15.77
C PRO A 207 1.73 9.70 -15.18
N ASN A 208 1.58 11.02 -14.97
CA ASN A 208 0.39 11.75 -14.48
C ASN A 208 0.17 11.94 -12.97
N LYS A 209 1.19 11.89 -12.11
CA LYS A 209 1.06 12.35 -10.70
C LYS A 209 2.15 13.33 -10.29
N LEU A 210 1.75 14.60 -10.07
CA LEU A 210 2.59 15.57 -9.37
C LEU A 210 2.61 15.20 -7.87
N LEU A 211 3.72 14.63 -7.42
CA LEU A 211 3.97 14.29 -6.01
C LEU A 211 4.43 15.52 -5.22
N ARG A 212 3.81 15.75 -4.07
CA ARG A 212 4.29 16.72 -3.08
C ARG A 212 4.98 16.00 -1.93
N HIS A 213 5.86 16.73 -1.24
CA HIS A 213 6.50 16.24 -0.01
C HIS A 213 5.49 15.74 1.03
N GLY A 214 4.36 16.43 1.15
CA GLY A 214 3.24 16.03 2.01
C GLY A 214 2.54 14.73 1.60
N ASP A 215 2.56 14.37 0.32
CA ASP A 215 1.92 13.15 -0.18
C ASP A 215 2.71 11.91 0.25
N VAL A 216 4.05 12.05 0.36
CA VAL A 216 4.91 10.99 0.91
C VAL A 216 4.49 10.68 2.34
N PHE A 217 4.37 11.71 3.17
CA PHE A 217 3.91 11.54 4.54
C PHE A 217 2.48 10.99 4.59
N ARG A 218 1.51 11.62 3.92
CA ARG A 218 0.10 11.23 4.00
C ARG A 218 -0.20 9.80 3.53
N HIS A 219 0.45 9.36 2.46
CA HIS A 219 0.12 8.07 1.85
C HIS A 219 0.96 6.91 2.38
N PHE A 220 2.16 7.16 2.91
CA PHE A 220 3.07 6.09 3.32
C PHE A 220 3.36 6.07 4.83
N VAL A 221 3.15 7.19 5.54
CA VAL A 221 3.71 7.42 6.89
C VAL A 221 2.63 7.79 7.90
N PHE A 222 1.77 8.75 7.59
CA PHE A 222 0.67 9.20 8.44
C PHE A 222 -0.22 8.06 8.94
N PRO A 223 -0.57 7.04 8.14
CA PRO A 223 -1.33 5.90 8.64
C PRO A 223 -0.62 5.14 9.77
N LYS A 224 0.70 5.31 9.93
CA LYS A 224 1.55 4.67 10.94
C LYS A 224 1.96 5.59 12.10
N LEU A 225 1.55 6.86 12.12
CA LEU A 225 1.97 7.87 13.12
C LEU A 225 0.80 8.38 13.97
N GLN A 226 -0.14 7.50 14.33
CA GLN A 226 -1.28 7.85 15.17
C GLN A 226 -0.89 7.74 16.66
N ALA A 227 -1.42 8.64 17.50
CA ALA A 227 -1.15 8.63 18.96
C ALA A 227 -1.56 7.31 19.62
N GLU A 228 -2.59 6.67 19.06
CA GLU A 228 -3.00 5.30 19.35
C GLU A 228 -3.26 4.62 18.01
N ILE A 229 -2.65 3.46 17.80
CA ILE A 229 -2.88 2.62 16.63
C ILE A 229 -3.61 1.37 17.13
N GLU A 230 -4.84 1.17 16.66
CA GLU A 230 -5.60 -0.05 16.98
C GLU A 230 -4.87 -1.29 16.43
N ASP A 231 -4.96 -2.41 17.14
CA ASP A 231 -4.33 -3.67 16.75
C ASP A 231 -2.80 -3.53 16.51
N TRP A 232 -2.09 -2.74 17.32
CA TRP A 232 -0.64 -2.52 17.21
C TRP A 232 0.11 -3.09 18.42
N ASP A 233 1.10 -3.94 18.16
CA ASP A 233 2.02 -4.47 19.15
C ASP A 233 3.28 -3.60 19.18
N ASN A 234 3.51 -2.92 20.31
CA ASN A 234 4.70 -2.10 20.52
C ASN A 234 6.00 -2.92 20.72
N GLU A 235 5.96 -4.25 20.67
CA GLU A 235 7.12 -5.16 20.77
C GLU A 235 8.00 -4.92 22.00
N SER A 236 7.43 -4.51 23.13
CA SER A 236 8.18 -4.17 24.35
C SER A 236 8.62 -5.42 25.15
N GLU A 237 9.18 -6.42 24.48
CA GLU A 237 9.51 -7.73 25.08
C GLU A 237 10.77 -7.72 25.97
N ASP A 238 11.50 -6.61 26.03
CA ASP A 238 12.75 -6.50 26.80
C ASP A 238 12.48 -6.15 28.28
N GLU A 239 12.58 -7.18 29.12
CA GLU A 239 12.79 -7.16 30.58
C GLU A 239 11.87 -6.30 31.49
N TYR A 240 11.14 -7.05 32.32
CA TYR A 240 10.74 -6.81 33.72
C TYR A 240 9.29 -6.43 34.08
N HIS A 241 8.80 -7.24 35.03
CA HIS A 241 7.52 -7.25 35.74
C HIS A 241 6.29 -7.53 34.88
N ASP A 242 5.86 -8.79 34.89
CA ASP A 242 4.44 -9.12 34.74
C ASP A 242 3.70 -8.46 35.92
N ILE A 243 3.36 -7.17 35.78
CA ILE A 243 2.68 -6.40 36.82
C ILE A 243 1.26 -6.92 36.87
N LYS A 244 1.06 -7.92 37.72
CA LYS A 244 -0.26 -8.46 38.04
C LYS A 244 -1.15 -7.32 38.53
N GLY A 245 -2.15 -6.97 37.73
CA GLY A 245 -3.13 -5.92 38.07
C GLY A 245 -3.16 -4.71 37.14
N ALA A 246 -2.24 -4.59 36.17
CA ALA A 246 -2.36 -3.61 35.09
C ALA A 246 -3.41 -4.09 34.07
N GLY A 247 -4.68 -3.90 34.39
CA GLY A 247 -5.81 -4.35 33.57
C GLY A 247 -6.14 -3.42 32.39
N SER A 248 -5.54 -2.22 32.35
CA SER A 248 -5.83 -1.20 31.34
C SER A 248 -4.57 -0.60 30.72
N LEU A 249 -4.73 -0.01 29.54
CA LEU A 249 -3.67 0.70 28.82
C LEU A 249 -3.10 1.86 29.68
N GLU A 250 -3.99 2.60 30.37
CA GLU A 250 -3.62 3.67 31.31
C GLU A 250 -2.75 3.17 32.46
N ASP A 251 -3.06 2.00 33.03
CA ASP A 251 -2.29 1.45 34.14
C ASP A 251 -0.89 1.05 33.67
N CYS A 252 -0.77 0.46 32.48
CA CYS A 252 0.51 0.11 31.89
C CYS A 252 1.33 1.35 31.48
N ARG A 253 0.66 2.41 31.02
CA ARG A 253 1.29 3.72 30.78
C ARG A 253 1.86 4.31 32.08
N ARG A 254 1.08 4.35 33.16
CA ARG A 254 1.54 4.86 34.48
C ARG A 254 2.71 4.07 35.02
N VAL A 255 2.75 2.76 34.80
CA VAL A 255 3.91 1.93 35.17
C VAL A 255 5.14 2.41 34.42
N CYS A 256 5.06 2.56 33.10
CA CYS A 256 6.18 3.03 32.30
C CYS A 256 6.63 4.43 32.76
N GLU A 257 5.71 5.36 32.95
CA GLU A 257 6.01 6.72 33.42
C GLU A 257 6.63 6.75 34.83
N SER A 258 6.37 5.74 35.67
CA SER A 258 6.98 5.60 37.00
C SER A 258 8.42 5.07 36.95
N GLN A 259 8.83 4.47 35.83
CA GLN A 259 10.16 3.91 35.62
C GLN A 259 11.01 4.91 34.84
N LEU A 260 12.09 5.39 35.45
CA LEU A 260 12.97 6.42 34.86
C LEU A 260 13.55 6.00 33.50
N GLU A 261 13.77 4.70 33.29
CA GLU A 261 14.38 4.16 32.08
C GLU A 261 13.35 3.66 31.06
N CYS A 262 12.04 3.64 31.39
CA CYS A 262 11.05 3.17 30.45
C CYS A 262 10.81 4.19 29.34
N VAL A 263 10.90 3.72 28.09
CA VAL A 263 10.65 4.53 26.88
C VAL A 263 9.55 3.93 26.01
N GLN A 264 9.06 2.74 26.34
CA GLN A 264 8.01 2.04 25.60
C GLN A 264 7.29 1.00 26.49
N PHE A 265 6.00 0.74 26.23
CA PHE A 265 5.25 -0.31 26.91
C PHE A 265 4.23 -1.01 25.99
N SER A 266 3.82 -2.22 26.37
CA SER A 266 2.76 -3.00 25.74
C SER A 266 1.87 -3.69 26.78
N LEU A 267 0.59 -3.87 26.45
CA LEU A 267 -0.39 -4.57 27.28
C LEU A 267 -0.84 -5.86 26.58
N THR A 268 -0.69 -7.02 27.23
CA THR A 268 -1.18 -8.30 26.69
C THR A 268 -2.04 -9.05 27.72
N ARG A 269 -3.33 -9.21 27.39
CA ARG A 269 -4.39 -9.90 28.18
C ARG A 269 -4.64 -9.31 29.58
N GLN A 270 -3.64 -9.30 30.47
CA GLN A 270 -3.59 -8.61 31.79
C GLN A 270 -2.14 -8.38 32.27
N SER A 271 -1.16 -8.54 31.36
CA SER A 271 0.26 -8.37 31.64
C SER A 271 0.75 -7.11 30.95
N CYS A 272 1.31 -6.20 31.73
CA CYS A 272 2.00 -5.03 31.23
C CYS A 272 3.48 -5.38 31.05
N ARG A 273 4.08 -5.00 29.93
CA ARG A 273 5.52 -5.09 29.68
C ARG A 273 6.02 -3.68 29.42
N THR A 274 7.16 -3.34 29.99
CA THR A 274 7.88 -2.09 29.71
C THR A 274 9.19 -2.39 28.99
N SER A 275 9.78 -1.38 28.37
CA SER A 275 11.09 -1.49 27.73
C SER A 275 11.84 -0.17 27.88
N ASN A 276 13.15 -0.26 28.04
CA ASN A 276 14.08 0.87 28.03
C ASN A 276 14.68 1.15 26.63
N ILE A 277 14.22 0.43 25.61
CA ILE A 277 14.62 0.62 24.21
C ILE A 277 13.35 0.90 23.41
N VAL A 278 13.40 1.93 22.55
CA VAL A 278 12.33 2.19 21.58
C VAL A 278 12.46 1.22 20.42
N LYS A 279 11.50 0.30 20.30
CA LYS A 279 11.32 -0.54 19.11
C LYS A 279 10.15 -0.03 18.29
N LEU A 280 10.24 -0.13 16.97
CA LEU A 280 9.08 0.18 16.14
C LEU A 280 8.14 -1.03 16.20
N GLY A 281 6.93 -0.81 16.72
CA GLY A 281 5.93 -1.87 16.81
C GLY A 281 5.47 -2.38 15.44
N ARG A 282 4.52 -3.32 15.46
CA ARG A 282 3.93 -3.90 14.25
C ARG A 282 2.43 -4.12 14.41
N GLU A 283 1.75 -4.21 13.28
CA GLU A 283 0.35 -4.63 13.26
C GLU A 283 0.22 -6.06 13.81
N HIS A 284 -0.70 -6.23 14.76
CA HIS A 284 -1.00 -7.44 15.48
C HIS A 284 -1.77 -8.41 14.58
N ARG A 285 -1.06 -9.09 13.67
CA ARG A 285 -1.60 -9.96 12.59
C ARG A 285 -2.60 -11.06 12.98
N TYR A 286 -2.90 -11.28 14.27
CA TYR A 286 -3.64 -12.45 14.76
C TYR A 286 -4.62 -12.22 15.93
N ARG A 287 -5.10 -10.99 16.22
CA ARG A 287 -6.08 -10.78 17.32
C ARG A 287 -7.22 -9.86 16.90
N TYR A 288 -8.44 -10.20 17.33
CA TYR A 288 -9.68 -9.49 17.02
C TYR A 288 -10.01 -8.42 18.08
N GLU A 289 -10.21 -7.16 17.69
CA GLU A 289 -10.75 -6.09 18.56
C GLU A 289 -12.19 -5.65 18.18
N PRO A 290 -13.13 -5.58 19.14
CA PRO A 290 -14.52 -5.17 18.88
C PRO A 290 -14.73 -3.71 18.42
N LYS A 291 -13.85 -2.77 18.79
CA LYS A 291 -13.98 -1.33 18.43
C LYS A 291 -13.74 -1.07 16.95
N GLY A 292 -12.78 -1.78 16.34
CA GLY A 292 -12.46 -1.67 14.93
C GLY A 292 -13.64 -1.99 13.99
N LEU A 293 -14.57 -2.87 14.42
CA LEU A 293 -15.76 -3.22 13.62
C LEU A 293 -16.74 -2.05 13.50
N GLN A 294 -16.97 -1.30 14.58
CA GLN A 294 -17.87 -0.14 14.59
C GLN A 294 -17.32 1.00 13.73
N SER A 295 -16.01 1.24 13.82
CA SER A 295 -15.31 2.21 12.98
C SER A 295 -15.37 1.85 11.49
N ALA A 296 -15.06 0.59 11.14
CA ALA A 296 -15.16 0.09 9.77
C ALA A 296 -16.61 0.16 9.23
N SER A 297 -17.60 -0.13 10.07
CA SER A 297 -19.02 0.01 9.74
C SER A 297 -19.39 1.46 9.42
N SER A 298 -18.96 2.42 10.24
CA SER A 298 -19.18 3.85 9.98
C SER A 298 -18.46 4.34 8.72
N ALA A 299 -17.26 3.84 8.43
CA ALA A 299 -16.53 4.18 7.21
C ALA A 299 -17.23 3.65 5.95
N TYR A 300 -17.77 2.43 6.02
CA TYR A 300 -18.54 1.81 4.95
C TYR A 300 -19.82 2.58 4.63
N THR A 301 -20.62 2.93 5.65
CA THR A 301 -21.86 3.71 5.45
C THR A 301 -21.62 5.11 4.88
N LYS A 302 -20.41 5.66 5.08
CA LYS A 302 -19.97 6.94 4.49
C LYS A 302 -19.36 6.81 3.09
N GLY A 303 -19.36 5.62 2.49
CA GLY A 303 -18.85 5.39 1.12
C GLY A 303 -17.35 5.59 0.97
N LYS A 304 -16.55 5.44 2.05
CA LYS A 304 -15.09 5.59 1.96
C LYS A 304 -14.48 4.47 1.11
N PRO A 305 -13.57 4.78 0.16
CA PRO A 305 -12.85 3.75 -0.59
C PRO A 305 -12.12 2.77 0.33
N GLY A 306 -12.24 1.46 0.06
CA GLY A 306 -11.62 0.39 0.84
C GLY A 306 -12.32 0.02 2.15
N ALA A 307 -13.37 0.76 2.56
CA ALA A 307 -14.06 0.50 3.82
C ALA A 307 -14.91 -0.79 3.80
N ARG A 308 -15.41 -1.18 2.63
CA ARG A 308 -16.15 -2.44 2.46
C ARG A 308 -15.25 -3.65 2.75
N GLU A 309 -14.06 -3.66 2.17
CA GLU A 309 -13.07 -4.73 2.33
C GLU A 309 -12.60 -4.82 3.79
N GLN A 310 -12.37 -3.67 4.43
CA GLN A 310 -12.03 -3.60 5.85
C GLN A 310 -13.16 -4.14 6.74
N LEU A 311 -14.41 -3.76 6.47
CA LEU A 311 -15.56 -4.24 7.24
C LEU A 311 -15.73 -5.76 7.10
N LEU A 312 -15.61 -6.30 5.88
CA LEU A 312 -15.66 -7.75 5.63
C LEU A 312 -14.55 -8.49 6.38
N ASN A 313 -13.31 -8.00 6.29
CA ASN A 313 -12.18 -8.62 6.96
C ASN A 313 -12.39 -8.67 8.49
N ARG A 314 -12.81 -7.54 9.09
CA ARG A 314 -13.07 -7.47 10.53
C ARG A 314 -14.23 -8.37 10.96
N SER A 315 -15.29 -8.47 10.16
CA SER A 315 -16.40 -9.41 10.42
C SER A 315 -15.94 -10.87 10.41
N HIS A 316 -15.07 -11.27 9.47
CA HIS A 316 -14.52 -12.62 9.46
C HIS A 316 -13.63 -12.90 10.66
N THR A 317 -12.81 -11.93 11.08
CA THR A 317 -12.00 -12.05 12.30
C THR A 317 -12.89 -12.14 13.55
N LEU A 318 -14.02 -11.42 13.60
CA LEU A 318 -15.00 -11.53 14.68
C LEU A 318 -15.55 -12.95 14.76
N ILE A 319 -16.08 -13.46 13.64
CA ILE A 319 -16.66 -14.80 13.56
C ILE A 319 -15.62 -15.83 14.03
N SER A 320 -14.39 -15.75 13.51
CA SER A 320 -13.30 -16.66 13.87
C SER A 320 -12.90 -16.58 15.36
N SER A 321 -13.14 -15.45 16.02
CA SER A 321 -12.85 -15.26 17.45
C SER A 321 -13.96 -15.74 18.38
N LEU A 322 -15.21 -15.75 17.90
CA LEU A 322 -16.39 -16.16 18.65
C LEU A 322 -16.69 -17.65 18.49
N GLU A 323 -16.37 -18.20 17.32
CA GLU A 323 -16.70 -19.57 16.96
C GLU A 323 -15.95 -20.57 17.85
N LEU A 324 -16.69 -21.51 18.43
CA LEU A 324 -16.09 -22.63 19.13
C LEU A 324 -15.37 -23.54 18.11
N PRO A 325 -14.28 -24.23 18.49
CA PRO A 325 -13.59 -25.14 17.57
C PRO A 325 -14.52 -26.18 16.93
N SER A 326 -15.51 -26.69 17.68
CA SER A 326 -16.53 -27.62 17.16
C SER A 326 -17.44 -26.98 16.11
N GLU A 327 -17.82 -25.72 16.30
CA GLU A 327 -18.65 -24.97 15.35
C GLU A 327 -17.86 -24.69 14.07
N ALA A 328 -16.58 -24.32 14.19
CA ALA A 328 -15.69 -24.12 13.06
C ALA A 328 -15.53 -25.40 12.23
N ILE A 329 -15.34 -26.55 12.89
CA ILE A 329 -15.27 -27.86 12.23
C ILE A 329 -16.58 -28.17 11.49
N GLN A 330 -17.73 -27.92 12.11
CA GLN A 330 -19.04 -28.16 11.49
C GLN A 330 -19.26 -27.22 10.30
N ARG A 331 -18.92 -25.94 10.42
CA ARG A 331 -19.02 -24.97 9.32
C ARG A 331 -18.13 -25.37 8.15
N MET A 332 -16.86 -25.68 8.41
CA MET A 332 -15.89 -26.07 7.37
C MET A 332 -16.21 -27.44 6.76
N GLY A 333 -16.67 -28.39 7.58
CA GLY A 333 -16.85 -29.78 7.18
C GLY A 333 -18.22 -30.10 6.60
N TRP A 334 -19.28 -29.42 7.04
CA TRP A 334 -20.69 -29.77 6.72
C TRP A 334 -21.55 -28.61 6.24
N ALA A 335 -21.17 -27.35 6.46
CA ALA A 335 -22.02 -26.23 6.06
C ALA A 335 -21.57 -25.61 4.73
N GLU A 336 -20.27 -25.33 4.62
CA GLU A 336 -19.66 -24.69 3.46
C GLU A 336 -19.61 -25.57 2.20
N PRO A 337 -19.22 -26.86 2.25
CA PRO A 337 -19.22 -27.72 1.07
C PRO A 337 -20.64 -27.93 0.51
N GLU A 338 -21.61 -28.16 1.39
CA GLU A 338 -23.02 -28.37 1.08
C GLU A 338 -23.65 -27.11 0.50
N ARG A 339 -23.22 -25.92 0.95
CA ARG A 339 -23.66 -24.63 0.39
C ARG A 339 -23.38 -24.56 -1.10
N ALA A 340 -22.19 -24.95 -1.55
CA ALA A 340 -21.84 -24.93 -2.97
C ALA A 340 -22.69 -25.92 -3.79
N ALA A 341 -22.90 -27.13 -3.27
CA ALA A 341 -23.75 -28.14 -3.91
C ALA A 341 -25.21 -27.68 -4.01
N HIS A 342 -25.76 -27.12 -2.93
CA HIS A 342 -27.10 -26.58 -2.89
C HIS A 342 -27.26 -25.40 -3.85
N CYS A 343 -26.29 -24.48 -3.94
CA CYS A 343 -26.33 -23.37 -4.91
C CYS A 343 -26.42 -23.89 -6.35
N ARG A 344 -25.69 -24.95 -6.69
CA ARG A 344 -25.80 -25.58 -8.01
C ARG A 344 -27.20 -26.14 -8.26
N ILE A 345 -27.73 -26.92 -7.32
CA ILE A 345 -29.09 -27.49 -7.42
C ILE A 345 -30.11 -26.36 -7.59
N ALA A 346 -29.96 -25.28 -6.82
CA ALA A 346 -30.85 -24.14 -6.87
C ALA A 346 -30.84 -23.42 -8.22
N VAL A 347 -29.68 -23.30 -8.87
CA VAL A 347 -29.57 -22.77 -10.23
C VAL A 347 -30.18 -23.74 -11.26
N GLU A 348 -29.89 -25.04 -11.17
CA GLU A 348 -30.44 -26.06 -12.09
C GLU A 348 -31.97 -26.14 -12.01
N LEU A 349 -32.54 -26.00 -10.80
CA LEU A 349 -33.96 -26.04 -10.52
C LEU A 349 -34.65 -24.66 -10.56
N LYS A 350 -33.92 -23.58 -10.86
CA LYS A 350 -34.43 -22.20 -10.91
C LYS A 350 -35.13 -21.75 -9.63
N LEU A 351 -34.61 -22.17 -8.47
CA LEU A 351 -35.17 -21.84 -7.16
C LEU A 351 -34.99 -20.35 -6.85
N PHE A 352 -33.86 -19.76 -7.21
CA PHE A 352 -33.58 -18.34 -6.95
C PHE A 352 -34.51 -17.42 -7.76
N GLU A 353 -34.78 -17.76 -9.02
CA GLU A 353 -35.73 -17.04 -9.87
C GLU A 353 -37.15 -17.16 -9.32
N THR A 354 -37.54 -18.37 -8.91
CA THR A 354 -38.86 -18.59 -8.31
C THR A 354 -39.04 -17.81 -7.00
N LEU A 355 -37.99 -17.72 -6.17
CA LEU A 355 -37.98 -16.89 -4.95
C LEU A 355 -38.04 -15.40 -5.27
N LYS A 356 -37.34 -14.95 -6.30
CA LYS A 356 -37.34 -13.55 -6.77
C LYS A 356 -38.72 -13.14 -7.25
N ASP A 357 -39.39 -14.01 -8.01
CA ASP A 357 -40.76 -13.81 -8.52
C ASP A 357 -41.82 -13.77 -7.39
N ALA A 358 -41.54 -14.40 -6.25
CA ALA A 358 -42.41 -14.39 -5.08
C ALA A 358 -42.28 -13.10 -4.23
N GLU A 359 -41.32 -12.23 -4.56
CA GLU A 359 -41.06 -10.94 -3.93
C GLU A 359 -41.11 -11.01 -2.38
N THR A 360 -41.82 -10.10 -1.72
CA THR A 360 -41.87 -10.00 -0.25
C THR A 360 -42.90 -10.94 0.39
N GLN A 361 -43.81 -11.49 -0.40
CA GLN A 361 -44.83 -12.44 0.05
C GLN A 361 -44.22 -13.79 0.41
N GLY A 362 -43.07 -14.11 -0.17
CA GLY A 362 -42.38 -15.38 0.02
C GLY A 362 -43.13 -16.55 -0.64
N ILE A 363 -42.55 -17.73 -0.55
CA ILE A 363 -43.07 -18.95 -1.16
C ILE A 363 -42.78 -20.15 -0.27
N SER A 364 -43.75 -21.07 -0.15
CA SER A 364 -43.60 -22.26 0.67
C SER A 364 -42.65 -23.30 0.04
N ALA A 365 -42.00 -24.14 0.85
CA ALA A 365 -41.22 -25.29 0.37
C ALA A 365 -42.03 -26.17 -0.59
N LYS A 366 -43.30 -26.40 -0.26
CA LYS A 366 -44.24 -27.19 -1.04
C LYS A 366 -44.49 -26.59 -2.43
N GLU A 367 -44.73 -25.28 -2.51
CA GLU A 367 -44.94 -24.60 -3.79
C GLU A 367 -43.65 -24.49 -4.60
N LEU A 368 -42.51 -24.23 -3.96
CA LEU A 368 -41.19 -24.27 -4.60
C LEU A 368 -40.93 -25.65 -5.22
N ALA A 369 -41.16 -26.72 -4.47
CA ALA A 369 -40.96 -28.09 -4.93
C ALA A 369 -41.88 -28.43 -6.11
N ALA A 370 -43.15 -28.03 -6.03
CA ALA A 370 -44.10 -28.21 -7.13
C ALA A 370 -43.67 -27.47 -8.41
N LYS A 371 -43.18 -26.23 -8.30
CA LYS A 371 -42.68 -25.44 -9.43
C LYS A 371 -41.37 -25.98 -10.00
N ALA A 372 -40.48 -26.48 -9.14
CA ALA A 372 -39.20 -27.05 -9.53
C ALA A 372 -39.31 -28.49 -10.07
N GLY A 373 -40.45 -29.16 -9.88
CA GLY A 373 -40.59 -30.59 -10.19
C GLY A 373 -39.72 -31.48 -9.31
N ALA A 374 -39.53 -31.09 -8.05
CA ALA A 374 -38.64 -31.76 -7.10
C ALA A 374 -39.40 -32.25 -5.85
N ASP A 375 -38.75 -33.08 -5.03
CA ASP A 375 -39.30 -33.57 -3.78
C ASP A 375 -39.37 -32.44 -2.72
N GLU A 376 -40.52 -32.34 -2.03
CA GLU A 376 -40.80 -31.30 -1.02
C GLU A 376 -39.81 -31.34 0.14
N VAL A 377 -39.46 -32.54 0.63
CA VAL A 377 -38.54 -32.69 1.76
C VAL A 377 -37.13 -32.28 1.35
N LEU A 378 -36.69 -32.63 0.14
CA LEU A 378 -35.41 -32.19 -0.40
C LEU A 378 -35.32 -30.66 -0.50
N ILE A 379 -36.32 -30.02 -1.10
CA ILE A 379 -36.36 -28.56 -1.21
C ILE A 379 -36.40 -27.90 0.16
N GLY A 380 -37.23 -28.39 1.08
CA GLY A 380 -37.28 -27.87 2.44
C GLY A 380 -35.92 -27.93 3.14
N ARG A 381 -35.16 -29.03 2.98
CA ARG A 381 -33.80 -29.15 3.55
C ARG A 381 -32.79 -28.18 2.93
N ILE A 382 -32.82 -28.01 1.61
CA ILE A 382 -31.96 -27.05 0.90
C ILE A 382 -32.26 -25.63 1.38
N MET A 383 -33.54 -25.28 1.48
CA MET A 383 -33.97 -23.95 1.88
C MET A 383 -33.61 -23.65 3.34
N LYS A 384 -33.78 -24.60 4.27
CA LYS A 384 -33.31 -24.45 5.66
C LYS A 384 -31.80 -24.23 5.74
N HIS A 385 -31.02 -24.96 4.93
CA HIS A 385 -29.58 -24.76 4.85
C HIS A 385 -29.22 -23.36 4.32
N PHE A 386 -29.89 -22.91 3.26
CA PHE A 386 -29.68 -21.57 2.73
C PHE A 386 -30.05 -20.47 3.72
N THR A 387 -31.09 -20.65 4.53
CA THR A 387 -31.44 -19.72 5.60
C THR A 387 -30.33 -19.66 6.64
N ALA A 388 -29.84 -20.82 7.09
CA ALA A 388 -28.73 -20.90 8.05
C ALA A 388 -27.43 -20.27 7.51
N MET A 389 -27.20 -20.33 6.19
CA MET A 389 -26.03 -19.74 5.52
C MET A 389 -26.28 -18.31 5.00
N HIS A 390 -27.39 -17.68 5.37
CA HIS A 390 -27.76 -16.32 4.99
C HIS A 390 -27.86 -16.06 3.47
N ILE A 391 -28.19 -17.08 2.67
CA ILE A 391 -28.44 -16.94 1.23
C ILE A 391 -29.89 -16.55 0.97
N VAL A 392 -30.84 -17.14 1.71
CA VAL A 392 -32.28 -16.86 1.62
C VAL A 392 -32.81 -16.47 3.00
N GLY A 393 -33.95 -15.79 3.05
CA GLY A 393 -34.66 -15.53 4.30
C GLY A 393 -35.78 -16.54 4.53
N GLU A 394 -36.22 -16.69 5.77
CA GLU A 394 -37.40 -17.45 6.16
C GLU A 394 -38.34 -16.54 6.97
N ILE A 395 -39.59 -16.41 6.54
CA ILE A 395 -40.57 -15.50 7.15
C ILE A 395 -41.56 -16.22 8.07
N ASN A 396 -41.85 -17.48 7.77
CA ASN A 396 -42.67 -18.40 8.56
C ASN A 396 -42.14 -19.81 8.34
N GLU A 397 -42.60 -20.76 9.15
CA GLU A 397 -42.26 -22.18 8.99
C GLU A 397 -42.40 -22.61 7.52
N ASP A 398 -41.28 -23.06 6.95
CA ASP A 398 -41.17 -23.54 5.57
C ASP A 398 -41.64 -22.54 4.50
N THR A 399 -41.56 -21.23 4.79
CA THR A 399 -41.89 -20.15 3.86
C THR A 399 -40.71 -19.20 3.71
N TYR A 400 -40.18 -19.10 2.49
CA TYR A 400 -38.89 -18.48 2.20
C TYR A 400 -39.02 -17.25 1.33
N VAL A 401 -38.11 -16.30 1.52
CA VAL A 401 -38.04 -15.03 0.80
C VAL A 401 -36.64 -14.80 0.23
N ALA A 402 -36.55 -14.14 -0.92
CA ALA A 402 -35.27 -13.78 -1.50
C ALA A 402 -34.54 -12.72 -0.66
N THR A 403 -33.22 -12.84 -0.57
CA THR A 403 -32.31 -11.76 -0.10
C THR A 403 -31.72 -11.03 -1.30
N ASP A 404 -31.03 -9.91 -1.04
CA ASP A 404 -30.22 -9.22 -2.07
C ASP A 404 -29.21 -10.18 -2.72
N LEU A 405 -28.63 -11.09 -1.95
CA LEU A 405 -27.70 -12.08 -2.45
C LEU A 405 -28.39 -13.08 -3.38
N SER A 406 -29.46 -13.76 -2.94
CA SER A 406 -30.14 -14.74 -3.80
C SER A 406 -30.75 -14.10 -5.05
N ASN A 407 -31.21 -12.85 -4.97
CA ASN A 407 -31.66 -12.09 -6.13
C ASN A 407 -30.52 -11.83 -7.11
N ALA A 408 -29.35 -11.43 -6.61
CA ALA A 408 -28.17 -11.26 -7.45
C ALA A 408 -27.77 -12.58 -8.12
N LEU A 409 -27.89 -13.71 -7.42
CA LEU A 409 -27.56 -15.04 -7.96
C LEU A 409 -28.44 -15.49 -9.13
N THR A 410 -29.52 -14.78 -9.48
CA THR A 410 -30.31 -15.02 -10.70
C THR A 410 -29.68 -14.45 -11.97
N GLU A 411 -28.71 -13.54 -11.86
CA GLU A 411 -28.07 -12.93 -13.02
C GLU A 411 -27.18 -13.95 -13.75
N PRO A 412 -27.21 -14.00 -15.11
CA PRO A 412 -26.51 -15.02 -15.89
C PRO A 412 -25.03 -15.20 -15.52
N LYS A 413 -24.31 -14.11 -15.27
CA LYS A 413 -22.89 -14.13 -14.88
C LYS A 413 -22.61 -14.88 -13.57
N TYR A 414 -23.55 -14.87 -12.63
CA TYR A 414 -23.42 -15.58 -11.36
C TYR A 414 -23.99 -17.00 -11.45
N CYS A 415 -25.06 -17.23 -12.22
CA CYS A 415 -25.53 -18.57 -12.55
C CYS A 415 -24.45 -19.39 -13.26
N ASP A 416 -23.90 -18.85 -14.35
CA ASP A 416 -22.78 -19.45 -15.08
C ASP A 416 -21.56 -19.58 -14.17
N GLY A 417 -21.33 -18.56 -13.32
CA GLY A 417 -20.37 -18.60 -12.22
C GLY A 417 -20.55 -19.87 -11.38
N ILE A 418 -21.68 -20.06 -10.70
CA ILE A 418 -22.00 -21.21 -9.84
C ILE A 418 -21.87 -22.55 -10.59
N MET A 419 -22.41 -22.61 -11.81
CA MET A 419 -22.34 -23.82 -12.65
C MET A 419 -20.90 -24.17 -13.04
N TYR A 420 -20.03 -23.16 -13.09
CA TYR A 420 -18.64 -23.25 -13.53
C TYR A 420 -17.63 -22.89 -12.41
N SER A 421 -18.07 -22.79 -11.15
CA SER A 421 -17.41 -22.02 -10.08
C SER A 421 -16.09 -22.61 -9.59
N TYR A 422 -15.73 -23.79 -10.08
CA TYR A 422 -14.36 -24.28 -9.92
C TYR A 422 -13.36 -23.63 -10.89
N MET A 423 -13.79 -22.92 -11.93
CA MET A 423 -12.91 -22.36 -12.97
C MET A 423 -13.14 -20.86 -13.31
N SER A 424 -14.40 -20.37 -13.38
CA SER A 424 -14.67 -18.97 -13.83
C SER A 424 -14.59 -17.93 -12.71
N ALA A 425 -15.11 -18.25 -11.51
CA ALA A 425 -15.03 -17.34 -10.36
C ALA A 425 -13.58 -17.08 -9.92
N TYR A 426 -12.67 -18.01 -10.19
CA TYR A 426 -11.23 -17.82 -9.98
C TYR A 426 -10.63 -16.71 -10.87
N ARG A 427 -11.21 -16.49 -12.07
CA ARG A 427 -10.72 -15.54 -13.08
C ARG A 427 -11.32 -14.14 -12.93
N THR A 428 -12.55 -14.01 -12.43
CA THR A 428 -13.23 -12.71 -12.30
C THR A 428 -12.51 -11.77 -11.33
N GLY A 429 -12.01 -10.63 -11.85
CA GLY A 429 -11.28 -9.62 -11.09
C GLY A 429 -9.75 -9.80 -11.08
N LYS A 430 -9.22 -10.83 -11.75
CA LYS A 430 -7.77 -11.00 -11.99
C LYS A 430 -7.43 -10.60 -13.43
N SER A 431 -6.21 -10.09 -13.63
CA SER A 431 -5.67 -9.81 -14.97
C SER A 431 -5.70 -11.08 -15.82
N SER A 432 -6.17 -10.94 -17.06
CA SER A 432 -6.15 -12.01 -18.04
C SER A 432 -4.73 -12.25 -18.55
N TRP A 433 -4.48 -13.47 -19.00
CA TRP A 433 -3.20 -13.79 -19.64
C TRP A 433 -2.97 -12.99 -20.92
N ALA A 434 -4.03 -12.59 -21.63
CA ALA A 434 -3.96 -11.84 -22.87
C ALA A 434 -3.86 -10.31 -22.68
N ASP A 435 -3.87 -9.83 -21.42
CA ASP A 435 -3.69 -8.41 -21.11
C ASP A 435 -2.26 -7.94 -21.37
N PRO A 436 -2.07 -6.67 -21.81
CA PRO A 436 -0.74 -6.09 -21.94
C PRO A 436 0.06 -6.20 -20.64
N GLY A 437 1.26 -6.80 -20.74
CA GLY A 437 2.17 -6.98 -19.60
C GLY A 437 2.04 -8.32 -18.86
N PHE A 438 1.07 -9.18 -19.19
CA PHE A 438 1.01 -10.54 -18.64
C PHE A 438 1.70 -11.57 -19.56
N TYR A 439 1.17 -11.78 -20.76
CA TYR A 439 1.79 -12.60 -21.80
C TYR A 439 1.96 -11.75 -23.07
N PRO A 440 3.15 -11.73 -23.71
CA PRO A 440 3.40 -10.94 -24.91
C PRO A 440 2.79 -11.62 -26.14
N VAL A 441 1.46 -11.48 -26.28
CA VAL A 441 0.64 -12.13 -27.31
C VAL A 441 1.09 -11.76 -28.72
N SER A 442 1.31 -10.47 -28.99
CA SER A 442 1.65 -10.02 -30.34
C SER A 442 3.02 -10.56 -30.75
N GLU A 443 4.01 -10.43 -29.87
CA GLU A 443 5.39 -10.81 -30.13
C GLU A 443 5.60 -12.33 -30.18
N ARG A 444 4.82 -13.11 -29.42
CA ARG A 444 4.97 -14.57 -29.33
C ARG A 444 4.03 -15.35 -30.23
N LEU A 445 2.84 -14.82 -30.52
CA LEU A 445 1.82 -15.56 -31.27
C LEU A 445 1.57 -14.95 -32.66
N PHE A 446 1.69 -13.63 -32.83
CA PHE A 446 1.35 -12.99 -34.11
C PHE A 446 2.58 -12.74 -34.97
N ASP A 447 3.65 -12.23 -34.37
CA ASP A 447 4.89 -11.90 -35.08
C ASP A 447 5.57 -13.19 -35.55
N GLY A 448 5.74 -13.31 -36.87
CA GLY A 448 6.30 -14.50 -37.50
C GLY A 448 5.31 -15.64 -37.71
N PHE A 449 4.00 -15.42 -37.49
CA PHE A 449 2.98 -16.39 -37.89
C PHE A 449 2.95 -16.56 -39.41
N ASP A 450 3.13 -17.79 -39.87
CA ASP A 450 3.11 -18.15 -41.29
C ASP A 450 1.88 -19.01 -41.60
N SER A 451 0.87 -18.38 -42.21
CA SER A 451 -0.37 -19.04 -42.60
C SER A 451 -0.20 -20.08 -43.70
N SER A 452 0.95 -20.12 -44.38
CA SER A 452 1.27 -21.18 -45.35
C SER A 452 1.65 -22.50 -44.68
N VAL A 453 2.09 -22.46 -43.41
CA VAL A 453 2.46 -23.64 -42.62
C VAL A 453 1.25 -24.20 -41.87
N SER A 454 0.44 -23.33 -41.26
CA SER A 454 -0.77 -23.70 -40.53
C SER A 454 -1.75 -22.54 -40.54
N GLU A 455 -3.03 -22.83 -40.79
CA GLU A 455 -4.09 -21.82 -40.64
C GLU A 455 -4.44 -21.55 -39.17
N LEU A 456 -3.99 -22.40 -38.24
CA LEU A 456 -4.31 -22.31 -36.81
C LEU A 456 -3.24 -21.51 -36.07
N LEU A 457 -3.69 -20.51 -35.30
CA LEU A 457 -2.86 -19.62 -34.50
C LEU A 457 -2.59 -20.23 -33.12
N PRO A 458 -3.53 -20.22 -32.14
CA PRO A 458 -3.47 -21.12 -31.01
C PRO A 458 -4.55 -22.23 -31.09
N VAL A 459 -4.20 -23.39 -30.52
CA VAL A 459 -5.12 -24.50 -30.24
C VAL A 459 -5.31 -24.57 -28.72
N ASP A 460 -6.51 -24.30 -28.26
CA ASP A 460 -6.89 -24.36 -26.85
C ASP A 460 -7.31 -25.80 -26.49
N VAL A 461 -6.35 -26.57 -25.97
CA VAL A 461 -6.50 -28.00 -25.65
C VAL A 461 -7.09 -28.16 -24.25
N GLY A 462 -8.29 -28.72 -24.16
CA GLY A 462 -9.06 -28.82 -22.91
C GLY A 462 -9.74 -27.49 -22.55
N GLY A 463 -10.06 -26.66 -23.54
CA GLY A 463 -10.54 -25.29 -23.34
C GLY A 463 -11.99 -25.17 -22.84
N GLY A 464 -12.69 -26.29 -22.64
CA GLY A 464 -14.06 -26.31 -22.10
C GLY A 464 -15.04 -25.51 -22.97
N MET A 465 -15.52 -24.39 -22.43
CA MET A 465 -16.47 -23.51 -23.10
C MET A 465 -15.83 -22.53 -24.10
N GLY A 466 -14.49 -22.51 -24.23
CA GLY A 466 -13.78 -21.66 -25.18
C GLY A 466 -13.60 -20.20 -24.74
N HIS A 467 -13.53 -19.94 -23.43
CA HIS A 467 -13.35 -18.58 -22.91
C HIS A 467 -12.05 -17.92 -23.39
N ASP A 468 -10.94 -18.67 -23.46
CA ASP A 468 -9.64 -18.12 -23.85
C ASP A 468 -9.60 -17.72 -25.35
N PRO A 469 -10.10 -18.54 -26.30
CA PRO A 469 -10.30 -18.12 -27.69
C PRO A 469 -11.24 -16.92 -27.87
N VAL A 470 -12.37 -16.90 -27.14
CA VAL A 470 -13.33 -15.78 -27.21
C VAL A 470 -12.67 -14.49 -26.73
N GLU A 471 -12.02 -14.53 -25.57
CA GLU A 471 -11.33 -13.39 -24.99
C GLU A 471 -10.20 -12.88 -25.91
N LEU A 472 -9.39 -13.79 -26.47
CA LEU A 472 -8.31 -13.40 -27.38
C LEU A 472 -8.86 -12.70 -28.63
N LYS A 473 -9.99 -13.16 -29.16
CA LYS A 473 -10.65 -12.54 -30.31
C LYS A 473 -11.28 -11.18 -29.96
N GLU A 474 -11.83 -11.02 -28.76
CA GLU A 474 -12.39 -9.75 -28.30
C GLU A 474 -11.30 -8.69 -28.10
N LYS A 475 -10.17 -9.08 -27.49
CA LYS A 475 -9.04 -8.17 -27.22
C LYS A 475 -8.20 -7.88 -28.47
N TYR A 476 -8.07 -8.86 -29.36
CA TYR A 476 -7.34 -8.73 -30.62
C TYR A 476 -8.28 -9.07 -31.79
N PRO A 477 -9.11 -8.12 -32.25
CA PRO A 477 -10.10 -8.40 -33.30
C PRO A 477 -9.50 -8.79 -34.66
N LYS A 478 -8.23 -8.45 -34.89
CA LYS A 478 -7.48 -8.76 -36.11
C LYS A 478 -6.42 -9.81 -35.80
N LEU A 479 -6.82 -11.08 -35.86
CA LEU A 479 -5.92 -12.22 -35.68
C LEU A 479 -5.32 -12.64 -37.03
N PRO A 480 -4.02 -12.99 -37.08
CA PRO A 480 -3.37 -13.45 -38.32
C PRO A 480 -3.72 -14.89 -38.71
N GLY A 481 -4.36 -15.67 -37.81
CA GLY A 481 -4.81 -17.04 -38.07
C GLY A 481 -6.07 -17.41 -37.28
N LYS A 482 -6.56 -18.64 -37.48
CA LYS A 482 -7.78 -19.18 -36.87
C LYS A 482 -7.53 -19.69 -35.46
N LEU A 483 -8.53 -19.54 -34.60
CA LEU A 483 -8.55 -20.11 -33.26
C LEU A 483 -9.19 -21.50 -33.31
N MET A 484 -8.59 -22.48 -32.64
CA MET A 484 -9.19 -23.81 -32.48
C MET A 484 -9.43 -24.10 -31.00
N LEU A 485 -10.66 -24.49 -30.67
CA LEU A 485 -11.01 -25.07 -29.38
C LEU A 485 -11.03 -26.59 -29.51
N GLN A 486 -10.31 -27.30 -28.65
CA GLN A 486 -10.29 -28.74 -28.61
C GLN A 486 -10.72 -29.22 -27.22
N ASP A 487 -11.72 -30.08 -27.16
CA ASP A 487 -12.15 -30.77 -25.94
C ASP A 487 -12.77 -32.13 -26.30
N ARG A 488 -13.18 -32.91 -25.30
CA ARG A 488 -13.88 -34.17 -25.49
C ARG A 488 -15.22 -33.96 -26.21
N PRO A 489 -15.70 -34.95 -27.00
CA PRO A 489 -16.94 -34.81 -27.78
C PRO A 489 -18.15 -34.38 -26.96
N GLU A 490 -18.27 -34.86 -25.72
CA GLU A 490 -19.39 -34.52 -24.83
C GLU A 490 -19.41 -33.04 -24.49
N VAL A 491 -18.24 -32.42 -24.27
CA VAL A 491 -18.11 -30.99 -23.95
C VAL A 491 -18.43 -30.15 -25.19
N ILE A 492 -17.84 -30.48 -26.34
CA ILE A 492 -18.08 -29.77 -27.60
C ILE A 492 -19.56 -29.82 -28.00
N SER A 493 -20.25 -30.93 -27.74
CA SER A 493 -21.68 -31.08 -28.06
C SER A 493 -22.60 -30.08 -27.32
N THR A 494 -22.18 -29.59 -26.15
CA THR A 494 -22.95 -28.60 -25.35
C THR A 494 -22.89 -27.18 -25.92
N LEU A 495 -21.90 -26.88 -26.77
CA LEU A 495 -21.74 -25.58 -27.40
C LEU A 495 -22.73 -25.36 -28.55
N SER A 496 -23.13 -26.44 -29.22
CA SER A 496 -24.09 -26.43 -30.33
C SER A 496 -25.56 -26.32 -29.91
N SER A 497 -25.90 -26.65 -28.66
CA SER A 497 -27.29 -26.67 -28.17
C SER A 497 -27.79 -25.33 -27.61
N ARG A 498 -26.89 -24.37 -27.36
CA ARG A 498 -27.26 -23.01 -26.96
C ARG A 498 -27.40 -22.11 -28.20
N ARG A 499 -28.61 -22.01 -28.76
CA ARG A 499 -28.97 -20.85 -29.60
C ARG A 499 -28.75 -19.60 -28.74
N GLN A 500 -28.03 -18.62 -29.29
CA GLN A 500 -27.94 -17.27 -28.74
C GLN A 500 -29.32 -16.81 -28.28
N CYS A 501 -29.50 -16.66 -26.96
CA CYS A 501 -30.48 -15.71 -26.48
C CYS A 501 -30.00 -14.34 -26.96
N LYS A 502 -30.78 -13.76 -27.86
CA LYS A 502 -30.52 -12.46 -28.49
C LYS A 502 -30.30 -11.36 -27.47
#